data_AF-A0A2Z6AJI5-F1
#
_entry.id   AF-A0A2Z6AJI5-F1
#
_cell.length_a   1.000
_cell.length_b   1.000
_cell.length_c   1.000
_cell.angle_alpha   90.00
_cell.angle_beta   90.00
_cell.angle_gamma   90.00
#
_symmetry.space_group_name_H-M   'P 1'
#
loop_
_entity.id
_entity.type
_entity.pdbx_description
1 polymer ?
#
loop_
_entity_poly.entity_id
_entity_poly.type
_entity_poly.pdbx_seq_one_letter_code
_entity_poly.pdbx_strand_id
1 'polypeptide(L)'
;MNLLGAEKVRPAAGDIVVIIHGLATPLVLRGAPYAARMNVAANPNVALIVDLQNAGVSVRVCSQAMVGNKIRPDQVTSGAAINDSALTTLASLQLRGFALTPD
;
A
#
# COMPACT_ATOMS: atom_id res chain seq x y z
N MET A 1 -8.68 -16.57 8.29
CA MET A 1 -8.11 -17.22 7.09
C MET A 1 -8.60 -16.44 5.86
N ASN A 2 -7.74 -16.11 4.89
CA ASN A 2 -8.14 -15.42 3.64
C ASN A 2 -8.47 -16.43 2.53
N LEU A 3 -8.99 -15.96 1.39
CA LEU A 3 -9.37 -16.80 0.23
C LEU A 3 -8.24 -17.72 -0.23
N LEU A 4 -7.02 -17.19 -0.40
CA LEU A 4 -5.86 -17.99 -0.81
C LEU A 4 -5.52 -19.07 0.22
N GLY A 5 -5.56 -18.73 1.51
CA GLY A 5 -5.31 -19.68 2.60
C GLY A 5 -6.36 -20.78 2.70
N ALA A 6 -7.63 -20.49 2.39
CA ALA A 6 -8.70 -21.49 2.33
C ALA A 6 -8.43 -22.52 1.22
N GLU A 7 -7.93 -22.05 0.08
CA GLU A 7 -7.54 -22.88 -1.07
C GLU A 7 -6.11 -23.44 -0.96
N LYS A 8 -5.43 -23.25 0.18
CA LYS A 8 -4.03 -23.66 0.41
C LYS A 8 -3.02 -23.06 -0.58
N VAL A 9 -3.38 -21.97 -1.25
CA VAL A 9 -2.49 -21.20 -2.12
C VAL A 9 -1.55 -20.36 -1.26
N ARG A 10 -0.23 -20.51 -1.49
CA ARG A 10 0.82 -19.75 -0.81
C ARG A 10 1.65 -19.00 -1.85
N PRO A 11 1.33 -17.72 -2.11
CA PRO A 11 2.11 -16.91 -3.04
C PRO A 11 3.55 -16.75 -2.53
N ALA A 12 4.49 -16.65 -3.46
CA ALA A 12 5.84 -16.23 -3.14
C ALA A 12 5.84 -14.74 -2.76
N ALA A 13 6.88 -14.30 -2.04
CA ALA A 13 7.05 -12.89 -1.73
C ALA A 13 7.11 -12.06 -3.02
N GLY A 14 6.28 -11.03 -3.11
CA GLY A 14 6.15 -10.17 -4.28
C GLY A 14 5.09 -10.60 -5.31
N ASP A 15 4.48 -11.78 -5.17
CA ASP A 15 3.37 -12.22 -6.06
C ASP A 15 2.10 -11.40 -5.85
N ILE A 16 1.96 -10.79 -4.66
CA ILE A 16 0.90 -9.83 -4.35
C ILE A 16 1.53 -8.44 -4.22
N VAL A 17 1.01 -7.49 -4.98
CA VAL A 17 1.40 -6.08 -4.94
C VAL A 17 0.17 -5.24 -4.64
N VAL A 18 0.26 -4.42 -3.59
CA VAL A 18 -0.78 -3.44 -3.23
C VAL A 18 -0.27 -2.05 -3.60
N ILE A 19 -1.02 -1.32 -4.42
CA ILE A 19 -0.67 0.04 -4.85
C ILE A 19 -1.72 1.01 -4.31
N ILE A 20 -1.31 1.85 -3.36
CA ILE A 20 -2.16 2.83 -2.71
C ILE A 20 -2.08 4.15 -3.50
N HIS A 21 -3.22 4.66 -3.94
CA HIS A 21 -3.32 5.92 -4.69
C HIS A 21 -4.65 6.64 -4.42
N GLY A 22 -4.84 7.80 -5.05
CA GLY A 22 -6.09 8.56 -4.99
C GLY A 22 -6.45 8.99 -3.55
N LEU A 23 -7.72 8.83 -3.18
CA LEU A 23 -8.22 9.20 -1.86
C LEU A 23 -7.75 8.26 -0.73
N ALA A 24 -7.25 7.07 -1.08
CA ALA A 24 -6.69 6.12 -0.12
C ALA A 24 -5.25 6.47 0.32
N THR A 25 -4.58 7.42 -0.35
CA THR A 25 -3.19 7.80 -0.07
C THR A 25 -2.91 8.10 1.42
N PRO A 26 -3.79 8.77 2.19
CA PRO A 26 -3.54 9.02 3.61
C PRO A 26 -3.36 7.77 4.46
N LEU A 27 -3.83 6.58 4.03
CA LEU A 27 -3.71 5.34 4.80
C LEU A 27 -2.24 4.98 5.12
N VAL A 28 -1.28 5.45 4.32
CA VAL A 28 0.16 5.16 4.51
C VAL A 28 0.85 6.04 5.54
N LEU A 29 0.17 7.06 6.06
CA LEU A 29 0.75 7.98 7.02
C LEU A 29 1.18 7.26 8.30
N ARG A 30 2.28 7.68 8.91
CA ARG A 30 2.64 7.31 10.29
C ARG A 30 1.56 7.78 11.26
N GLY A 31 1.57 7.22 12.47
CA GLY A 31 0.53 7.43 13.48
C GLY A 31 0.18 8.90 13.71
N ALA A 32 1.17 9.74 14.06
CA ALA A 32 0.92 11.15 14.39
C ALA A 32 0.41 11.99 13.20
N PRO A 33 1.02 11.96 12.00
CA PRO A 33 0.48 12.66 10.82
C PRO A 33 -0.94 12.23 10.45
N TYR A 34 -1.26 10.94 10.54
CA TYR A 34 -2.60 10.43 10.26
C TYR A 34 -3.62 10.91 11.31
N ALA A 35 -3.28 10.75 12.59
CA ALA A 35 -4.11 11.15 13.72
C ALA A 35 -4.53 12.61 13.61
N ALA A 36 -3.56 13.50 13.34
CA ALA A 36 -3.81 14.92 13.13
C ALA A 36 -4.71 15.19 11.91
N ARG A 37 -4.50 14.47 10.80
CA ARG A 37 -5.26 14.66 9.57
C ARG A 37 -6.70 14.16 9.65
N MET A 38 -6.92 13.05 10.34
CA MET A 38 -8.20 12.34 10.40
C MET A 38 -8.98 12.60 11.69
N ASN A 39 -8.41 13.36 12.63
CA ASN A 39 -8.97 13.64 13.95
C ASN A 39 -9.30 12.36 14.75
N VAL A 40 -8.34 11.44 14.80
CA VAL A 40 -8.43 10.14 15.53
C VAL A 40 -7.18 9.90 16.36
N ALA A 41 -7.21 8.93 17.28
CA ALA A 41 -6.10 8.68 18.20
C ALA A 41 -4.82 8.15 17.51
N ALA A 42 -4.95 7.33 16.46
CA ALA A 42 -3.83 6.72 15.76
C ALA A 42 -4.23 6.27 14.35
N ASN A 43 -3.26 5.91 13.51
CA ASN A 43 -3.54 5.25 12.23
C ASN A 43 -3.80 3.75 12.45
N PRO A 44 -5.03 3.24 12.24
CA PRO A 44 -5.32 1.82 12.41
C PRO A 44 -4.65 0.94 11.32
N ASN A 45 -4.19 1.53 10.22
CA ASN A 45 -3.65 0.79 9.08
C ASN A 45 -2.18 0.41 9.22
N VAL A 46 -1.44 1.02 10.17
CA VAL A 46 0.01 0.80 10.31
C VAL A 46 0.34 -0.66 10.60
N ALA A 47 -0.40 -1.29 11.53
CA ALA A 47 -0.21 -2.69 11.87
C ALA A 47 -0.45 -3.60 10.65
N LEU A 48 -1.56 -3.37 9.93
CA LEU A 48 -1.88 -4.14 8.74
C LEU A 48 -0.83 -4.01 7.63
N ILE A 49 -0.32 -2.80 7.38
CA ILE A 49 0.72 -2.58 6.36
C ILE A 49 1.99 -3.37 6.71
N VAL A 50 2.38 -3.39 7.99
CA VAL A 50 3.53 -4.15 8.47
C VAL A 50 3.28 -5.66 8.37
N ASP A 51 2.10 -6.14 8.75
CA ASP A 51 1.75 -7.56 8.65
C ASP A 51 1.74 -8.05 7.21
N LEU A 52 1.21 -7.25 6.28
CA LEU A 52 1.25 -7.54 4.84
C LEU A 52 2.68 -7.63 4.33
N GLN A 53 3.54 -6.68 4.71
CA GLN A 53 4.95 -6.71 4.34
C GLN A 53 5.67 -7.95 4.89
N ASN A 54 5.42 -8.30 6.15
CA ASN A 54 5.99 -9.50 6.80
C ASN A 54 5.50 -10.79 6.12
N ALA A 55 4.30 -10.78 5.56
CA ALA A 55 3.75 -11.87 4.76
C ALA A 55 4.30 -11.90 3.31
N GLY A 56 5.21 -10.99 2.93
CA GLY A 56 5.83 -10.92 1.61
C GLY A 56 5.03 -10.10 0.58
N VAL A 57 3.99 -9.38 0.99
CA VAL A 57 3.24 -8.48 0.09
C VAL A 57 4.04 -7.21 -0.16
N SER A 58 4.15 -6.82 -1.43
CA SER A 58 4.75 -5.54 -1.79
C SER A 58 3.72 -4.42 -1.65
N VAL A 59 3.72 -3.71 -0.51
CA VAL A 59 2.87 -2.52 -0.30
C VAL A 59 3.56 -1.26 -0.81
N ARG A 60 2.88 -0.49 -1.67
CA ARG A 60 3.46 0.65 -2.39
C ARG A 60 2.51 1.84 -2.40
N VAL A 61 3.03 3.07 -2.47
CA VAL A 61 2.25 4.29 -2.62
C VAL A 61 2.69 5.11 -3.84
N CYS A 62 1.72 5.68 -4.54
CA CYS A 62 1.95 6.58 -5.67
C CYS A 62 2.50 7.93 -5.22
N SER A 63 3.71 8.29 -5.64
CA SER A 63 4.35 9.57 -5.28
C SER A 63 3.57 10.79 -5.76
N GLN A 64 2.96 10.74 -6.96
CA GLN A 64 2.10 11.81 -7.47
C GLN A 64 0.84 11.98 -6.61
N ALA A 65 0.27 10.87 -6.12
CA ALA A 65 -0.88 10.92 -5.22
C ALA A 65 -0.48 11.49 -3.85
N MET A 66 0.75 11.22 -3.37
CA MET A 66 1.30 11.85 -2.17
C MET A 66 1.41 13.36 -2.33
N VAL A 67 1.90 13.86 -3.47
CA VAL A 67 1.94 15.29 -3.77
C VAL A 67 0.54 15.90 -3.71
N GLY A 68 -0.44 15.31 -4.40
CA GLY A 68 -1.83 15.77 -4.38
C GLY A 68 -2.46 15.73 -2.98
N ASN A 69 -2.01 14.81 -2.13
CA ASN A 69 -2.43 14.69 -0.75
C ASN A 69 -1.55 15.47 0.25
N LYS A 70 -0.54 16.22 -0.18
CA LYS A 70 0.38 16.96 0.69
C LYS A 70 1.10 16.07 1.72
N ILE A 71 1.51 14.87 1.30
CA ILE A 71 2.22 13.89 2.14
C ILE A 71 3.71 13.88 1.77
N ARG A 72 4.57 14.08 2.77
CA ARG A 72 6.03 14.02 2.61
C ARG A 72 6.56 12.59 2.80
N PRO A 73 7.68 12.20 2.16
CA PRO A 73 8.23 10.84 2.28
C PRO A 73 8.50 10.38 3.72
N ASP A 74 8.96 11.27 4.60
CA ASP A 74 9.22 10.99 6.01
C ASP A 74 7.94 10.79 6.85
N GLN A 75 6.78 11.13 6.32
CA GLN A 75 5.49 10.87 6.96
C GLN A 75 4.94 9.49 6.61
N VAL A 76 5.54 8.76 5.65
CA VAL A 76 5.10 7.43 5.23
C VAL A 76 5.57 6.37 6.22
N THR A 77 4.72 5.39 6.52
CA THR A 77 5.07 4.26 7.37
C THR A 77 6.17 3.42 6.73
N SER A 78 7.09 2.86 7.52
CA SER A 78 8.30 2.18 7.01
C SER A 78 8.02 0.96 6.13
N GLY A 79 6.79 0.40 6.17
CA GLY A 79 6.40 -0.75 5.37
C GLY A 79 5.82 -0.45 3.99
N ALA A 80 5.64 0.83 3.62
CA ALA A 80 5.15 1.21 2.30
C ALA A 80 6.29 1.79 1.46
N ALA A 81 6.59 1.16 0.32
CA ALA A 81 7.54 1.70 -0.66
C ALA A 81 6.91 2.83 -1.48
N ILE A 82 7.70 3.84 -1.85
CA ILE A 82 7.23 4.95 -2.70
C ILE A 82 7.56 4.62 -4.16
N ASN A 83 6.55 4.67 -5.03
CA ASN A 83 6.67 4.47 -6.47
C ASN A 83 6.46 5.77 -7.24
N ASP A 84 7.06 5.87 -8.43
CA ASP A 84 6.92 7.05 -9.31
C ASP A 84 5.46 7.36 -9.65
N SER A 85 4.68 6.36 -10.08
CA SER A 85 3.23 6.50 -10.30
C SER A 85 2.50 5.16 -10.14
N ALA A 86 1.27 5.19 -9.62
CA ALA A 86 0.40 4.01 -9.60
C ALA A 86 0.13 3.50 -11.02
N LEU A 87 -0.17 4.39 -11.96
CA LEU A 87 -0.56 4.01 -13.32
C LEU A 87 0.57 3.29 -14.07
N THR A 88 1.78 3.83 -14.03
CA THR A 88 2.95 3.20 -14.68
C THR A 88 3.34 1.90 -14.01
N THR A 89 3.20 1.82 -12.67
CA THR A 89 3.44 0.58 -11.92
C THR A 89 2.43 -0.50 -12.32
N LEU A 90 1.14 -0.17 -12.37
CA LEU A 90 0.08 -1.10 -12.76
C LEU A 90 0.30 -1.62 -14.18
N ALA A 91 0.54 -0.72 -15.14
CA ALA A 91 0.83 -1.10 -16.52
C ALA A 91 2.06 -2.03 -16.61
N SER A 92 3.14 -1.72 -15.88
CA SER A 92 4.35 -2.55 -15.85
C SER A 92 4.09 -3.94 -15.27
N LEU A 93 3.32 -4.04 -14.18
CA LEU A 93 2.97 -5.32 -13.57
C LEU A 93 2.06 -6.15 -14.47
N GLN A 94 1.05 -5.55 -15.09
CA GLN A 94 0.16 -6.25 -16.02
C GLN A 94 0.93 -6.79 -17.24
N LEU A 95 1.87 -6.01 -17.80
CA LEU A 95 2.75 -6.48 -18.88
C LEU A 95 3.66 -7.64 -18.45
N ARG A 96 3.96 -7.77 -17.16
CA ARG A 96 4.70 -8.90 -16.57
C ARG A 96 3.82 -10.09 -16.19
N GLY A 97 2.54 -10.07 -16.55
CA GLY A 97 1.59 -11.16 -16.33
C GLY A 97 0.81 -11.09 -15.02
N PHE A 98 0.90 -9.98 -14.27
CA PHE A 98 0.09 -9.81 -13.06
C PHE A 98 -1.37 -9.54 -13.44
N ALA A 99 -2.30 -10.22 -12.77
CA ALA A 99 -3.71 -9.86 -12.82
C ALA A 99 -3.97 -8.60 -11.99
N LEU A 100 -4.86 -7.74 -12.46
CA LEU A 100 -5.32 -6.57 -11.73
C LEU A 100 -6.66 -6.88 -11.08
N THR A 101 -6.73 -6.73 -9.76
CA THR A 101 -7.99 -6.58 -9.03
C THR A 101 -8.18 -5.08 -8.74
N PRO A 102 -9.09 -4.38 -9.44
CA PRO A 102 -9.32 -2.96 -9.20
C PRO A 102 -10.00 -2.71 -7.85
N ASP A 103 -10.07 -1.44 -7.47
CA ASP A 103 -10.79 -0.93 -6.29
C ASP A 103 -12.31 -1.10 -6.35
#